data_AF-A0A8J3PU33-F1
#
_entry.id   AF-A0A8J3PU33-F1
#
_cell.length_a   1.000
_cell.length_b   1.000
_cell.length_c   1.000
_cell.angle_alpha   90.00
_cell.angle_beta   90.00
_cell.angle_gamma   90.00
#
_symmetry.space_group_name_H-M   'P 1'
#
loop_
_entity.id
_entity.type
_entity.pdbx_description
1 polymer ?
#
loop_
_entity_poly.entity_id
_entity_poly.type
_entity_poly.pdbx_seq_one_letter_code
_entity_poly.pdbx_strand_id
1 'polypeptide(L)'
;MDGLERGERYAVTRNGHHIGDLVPIRRRRRAVSRAEFAAVSRGMPLLDDRKYREDMDRHVNDDLYDPYDRAYGRGEFTQDEE
;
A
#
# COMPACT_ATOMS: atom_id res chain seq x y z
N MET A 1 8.84 -14.16 14.15
CA MET A 1 9.18 -14.14 12.70
C MET A 1 10.00 -12.87 12.45
N ASP A 2 11.15 -12.78 13.13
CA ASP A 2 11.69 -11.46 13.50
C ASP A 2 12.58 -10.89 12.39
N GLY A 3 13.27 -11.75 11.64
CA GLY A 3 14.01 -11.32 10.46
C GLY A 3 13.10 -10.72 9.40
N LEU A 4 11.91 -11.27 9.18
CA LEU A 4 10.92 -10.71 8.24
C LEU A 4 10.47 -9.32 8.68
N GLU A 5 10.19 -9.13 9.97
CA GLU A 5 9.86 -7.81 10.53
C GLU A 5 11.01 -6.80 10.36
N ARG A 6 12.26 -7.27 10.45
CA ARG A 6 13.46 -6.46 10.22
C ARG A 6 13.81 -6.23 8.74
N GLY A 7 13.05 -6.83 7.81
CA GLY A 7 13.22 -6.60 6.38
C GLY A 7 13.89 -7.73 5.59
N GLU A 8 14.18 -8.87 6.23
CA GLU A 8 14.73 -10.05 5.57
C GLU A 8 13.67 -10.74 4.70
N ARG A 9 14.10 -11.41 3.63
CA ARG A 9 13.23 -12.14 2.71
C ARG A 9 13.52 -13.63 2.83
N TYR A 10 12.47 -14.44 2.73
CA TYR A 10 12.60 -15.88 2.80
C TYR A 10 11.90 -16.53 1.60
N ALA A 11 12.55 -17.54 1.02
CA ALA A 11 11.87 -18.43 0.09
C ALA A 11 11.03 -19.43 0.89
N VAL A 12 9.78 -19.60 0.50
CA VAL A 12 8.87 -20.60 1.04
C VAL A 12 8.93 -21.82 0.14
N THR A 13 9.26 -22.97 0.72
CA THR A 13 9.38 -24.23 -0.04
C THR A 13 8.48 -25.31 0.55
N ARG A 14 7.89 -26.15 -0.30
CA ARG A 14 7.21 -27.40 0.08
C ARG A 14 7.99 -28.57 -0.49
N ASN A 15 8.51 -29.46 0.36
CA ASN A 15 9.33 -30.61 -0.04
C ASN A 15 10.54 -30.23 -0.93
N GLY A 16 11.19 -29.10 -0.63
CA GLY A 16 12.32 -28.58 -1.43
C GLY A 16 11.92 -27.88 -2.73
N HIS A 17 10.63 -27.88 -3.12
CA HIS A 17 10.12 -27.11 -4.24
C HIS A 17 9.72 -25.71 -3.78
N HIS A 18 10.19 -24.67 -4.48
CA HIS A 18 9.84 -23.27 -4.19
C HIS A 18 8.38 -23.01 -4.56
N ILE A 19 7.60 -22.51 -3.59
CA ILE A 19 6.18 -22.23 -3.74
C ILE A 19 5.84 -20.74 -3.60
N GLY A 20 6.82 -19.91 -3.24
CA GLY A 20 6.63 -18.47 -3.15
C GLY A 20 7.66 -17.81 -2.24
N ASP A 21 7.54 -16.50 -2.09
CA ASP A 21 8.43 -15.70 -1.27
C ASP A 21 7.66 -14.99 -0.16
N LEU A 22 8.23 -15.02 1.04
CA LEU A 22 7.77 -14.21 2.15
C LEU A 22 8.60 -12.93 2.19
N VAL A 23 7.96 -11.83 1.77
CA VAL A 23 8.58 -10.51 1.68
C VAL A 23 8.00 -9.54 2.70
N PRO A 24 8.83 -8.73 3.37
CA PRO A 24 8.35 -7.72 4.31
C PRO A 24 7.50 -6.66 3.62
N ILE A 25 6.39 -6.28 4.27
CA ILE A 25 5.56 -5.16 3.83
C ILE A 25 6.31 -3.85 4.14
N ARG A 26 6.82 -3.20 3.10
CA ARG A 26 7.54 -1.93 3.25
C ARG A 26 6.56 -0.80 3.60
N ARG A 27 6.55 -0.37 4.85
CA ARG A 27 5.94 0.90 5.25
C ARG A 27 6.79 2.05 4.72
N ARG A 28 6.52 2.50 3.49
CA ARG A 28 7.22 3.62 2.84
C ARG A 28 6.94 5.01 3.45
N ARG A 29 6.18 5.10 4.54
CA ARG A 29 5.85 6.39 5.16
C ARG A 29 6.92 6.76 6.16
N ARG A 30 7.84 7.63 5.77
CA ARG A 30 8.74 8.33 6.70
C ARG A 30 7.94 9.44 7.37
N ALA A 31 7.78 9.37 8.69
CA ALA A 31 7.26 10.51 9.43
C ALA A 31 8.30 11.63 9.40
N VAL A 32 7.85 12.84 9.11
CA VAL A 32 8.66 14.06 9.18
C VAL A 32 8.11 14.95 10.27
N SER A 33 8.96 15.76 10.89
CA SER A 33 8.50 16.77 11.84
C SER A 33 7.62 17.81 11.15
N ARG A 34 6.76 18.49 11.92
CA ARG A 34 5.98 19.63 11.42
C ARG A 34 6.86 20.69 10.78
N ALA A 35 8.04 20.93 11.35
CA ALA A 35 9.00 21.92 10.86
C ALA A 35 9.59 21.54 9.50
N GLU A 36 10.01 20.28 9.33
CA GLU A 36 10.54 19.78 8.05
C GLU A 36 9.46 19.81 6.96
N PHE A 37 8.24 19.37 7.27
CA PHE A 37 7.13 19.44 6.34
C PHE A 37 6.86 20.88 5.90
N ALA A 38 6.74 21.81 6.85
CA ALA A 38 6.54 23.23 6.54
C ALA A 38 7.68 23.79 5.68
N ALA A 39 8.93 23.41 5.97
CA ALA A 39 10.10 23.87 5.25
C ALA A 39 10.11 23.44 3.77
N VAL A 40 9.75 22.18 3.50
CA VAL A 40 9.67 21.63 2.14
C VAL A 40 8.47 22.23 1.38
N SER A 41 7.36 22.49 2.07
CA SER A 41 6.12 22.97 1.45
C SER A 41 6.08 24.50 1.22
N ARG A 42 7.12 25.27 1.60
CA ARG A 42 7.12 26.75 1.49
C ARG A 42 6.86 27.29 0.08
N GLY A 43 7.24 26.55 -0.95
CA GLY A 43 7.06 26.96 -2.35
C GLY A 43 5.78 26.43 -3.00
N MET A 44 4.93 25.71 -2.25
CA MET A 44 3.71 25.14 -2.80
C MET A 44 2.65 26.23 -3.03
N PRO A 45 1.84 26.10 -4.09
CA PRO A 45 0.72 26.99 -4.30
C PRO A 45 -0.28 26.86 -3.15
N LEU A 46 -0.90 27.99 -2.78
CA LEU A 46 -2.06 27.97 -1.91
C LEU A 46 -3.22 27.27 -2.63
N LEU A 47 -3.78 26.26 -1.99
CA LEU A 47 -4.95 25.56 -2.47
C LEU A 47 -6.22 26.30 -2.01
N ASP A 48 -7.19 26.40 -2.91
CA ASP A 48 -8.56 26.72 -2.53
C ASP A 48 -9.20 25.43 -2.04
N ASP A 49 -9.55 25.38 -0.76
CA ASP A 49 -10.07 24.18 -0.09
C ASP A 49 -11.33 23.64 -0.77
N ARG A 50 -12.21 24.52 -1.25
CA ARG A 50 -13.47 24.10 -1.88
C ARG A 50 -13.22 23.53 -3.26
N LYS A 51 -12.42 24.22 -4.07
CA LYS A 51 -12.06 23.75 -5.41
C LYS A 51 -11.28 22.44 -5.34
N TYR A 52 -10.35 22.32 -4.39
CA TYR A 52 -9.60 21.09 -4.15
C TYR A 52 -10.53 19.94 -3.80
N ARG A 53 -11.51 20.18 -2.92
CA ARG A 53 -12.47 19.13 -2.55
C ARG A 53 -13.34 18.67 -3.71
N GLU A 54 -13.88 19.60 -4.49
CA GLU A 54 -14.64 19.29 -5.71
C GLU A 54 -13.80 18.47 -6.71
N ASP A 55 -12.51 18.75 -6.82
CA ASP A 55 -11.61 18.01 -7.71
C ASP A 55 -11.34 16.59 -7.22
N MET A 56 -11.14 16.42 -5.91
CA MET A 56 -10.99 15.10 -5.28
C MET A 56 -12.24 14.26 -5.47
N ASP A 57 -13.44 14.81 -5.23
CA ASP A 57 -14.69 14.07 -5.38
C ASP A 57 -14.95 13.65 -6.85
N ARG A 58 -14.42 14.39 -7.83
CA ARG A 58 -14.53 14.04 -9.26
C ARG A 58 -13.53 12.98 -9.71
N HIS A 59 -12.33 12.97 -9.14
CA HIS A 59 -11.20 12.24 -9.73
C HIS A 59 -10.65 11.13 -8.83
N VAL A 60 -10.97 11.13 -7.55
CA VAL A 60 -10.51 10.13 -6.58
C VAL A 60 -11.71 9.29 -6.15
N ASN A 61 -11.63 7.98 -6.41
CA ASN A 61 -12.50 7.03 -5.74
C ASN A 61 -11.89 6.72 -4.37
N ASP A 62 -12.50 7.26 -3.32
CA ASP A 62 -12.14 7.04 -1.92
C ASP A 62 -13.15 6.13 -1.21
N ASP A 63 -13.91 5.34 -1.97
CA ASP A 63 -14.76 4.30 -1.40
C ASP A 63 -13.90 3.27 -0.66
N LEU A 64 -14.49 2.60 0.32
CA LEU A 64 -13.81 1.58 1.11
C LEU A 64 -13.32 0.46 0.18
N TYR A 65 -12.02 0.49 -0.12
CA TYR A 65 -11.36 -0.50 -0.96
C TYR A 65 -10.85 -1.66 -0.10
N ASP A 66 -11.42 -2.85 -0.25
CA ASP A 66 -10.78 -4.06 0.28
C ASP A 66 -9.55 -4.38 -0.59
N PRO A 67 -8.34 -4.42 -0.02
CA PRO A 67 -7.14 -4.80 -0.77
C PRO A 67 -7.22 -6.18 -1.45
N TYR A 68 -8.14 -7.06 -1.05
CA TYR A 68 -8.36 -8.38 -1.63
C TYR A 68 -9.52 -8.46 -2.64
N ASP A 69 -10.38 -7.44 -2.75
CA ASP A 69 -11.51 -7.46 -3.71
C ASP A 69 -11.03 -7.58 -5.17
N ARG A 70 -9.88 -6.95 -5.49
CA ARG A 70 -9.27 -7.03 -6.83
C ARG A 70 -8.80 -8.44 -7.19
N ALA A 71 -8.47 -9.24 -6.18
CA ALA A 71 -7.94 -10.58 -6.31
C ALA A 71 -9.07 -11.60 -6.45
N TYR A 72 -10.14 -11.45 -5.65
CA TYR A 72 -11.36 -12.26 -5.77
C TYR A 72 -12.14 -11.96 -7.07
N GLY A 73 -12.24 -10.69 -7.49
CA GLY A 73 -12.93 -10.29 -8.71
C GLY A 73 -12.30 -10.80 -10.01
N ARG A 74 -11.05 -11.28 -9.96
CA ARG A 74 -10.36 -11.92 -11.09
C ARG A 74 -10.38 -13.45 -11.04
N GLY A 75 -10.96 -14.05 -10.00
CA GLY A 75 -10.94 -15.49 -9.80
C GLY A 75 -9.54 -16.06 -9.49
N GLU A 76 -8.59 -15.23 -9.04
CA GLU A 76 -7.21 -15.67 -8.76
C GLU A 76 -7.12 -16.58 -7.53
N PHE A 77 -8.20 -16.67 -6.73
CA PHE A 77 -8.32 -17.51 -5.53
C PHE A 77 -9.48 -18.52 -5.60
N THR A 78 -10.14 -18.68 -6.76
CA THR A 78 -11.27 -19.61 -6.94
C THR A 78 -10.83 -20.94 -7.58
N GLN A 79 -9.64 -21.43 -7.26
CA GLN A 79 -9.26 -22.81 -7.60
C GLN A 79 -8.92 -23.57 -6.32
N ASP A 80 -9.44 -24.79 -6.28
CA ASP A 80 -9.30 -25.84 -5.25
C ASP A 80 -10.29 -25.78 -4.08
N GLU A 81 -11.58 -25.91 -4.37
CA GLU A 81 -12.45 -26.78 -3.56
C GLU A 81 -12.75 -28.04 -4.38
N GLU A 82 -12.10 -29.13 -3.98
CA GLU A 82 -12.36 -30.51 -4.43
C GLU A 82 -13.62 -31.06 -3.76
#